data_AF-A0AAW8ELE6-F1
#
_entry.id   AF-A0AAW8ELE6-F1
#
_cell.length_a   1.000
_cell.length_b   1.000
_cell.length_c   1.000
_cell.angle_alpha   90.00
_cell.angle_beta   90.00
_cell.angle_gamma   90.00
#
_symmetry.space_group_name_H-M   'P 1'
#
loop_
_entity.id
_entity.type
_entity.pdbx_description
1 polymer ?
#
loop_
_entity_poly.entity_id
_entity_poly.type
_entity_poly.pdbx_seq_one_letter_code
_entity_poly.pdbx_strand_id
1 'polypeptide(L)'
;MATSAQRGNYVSEWFGQRIYPEVRLDVAAVTEPNAGRCPFLSDVLHRSTKCVKAENSKGVCTISSSSNGARQDWLVCPYRVISSPIVTQACQRIFGLSEAVEPVPVSILKDRDELARLIDRVNTTGVGYVFFQDKLGGEISVIGTRRSPEMAFDVTVVEIRPDGEGGFAVSRYGILELQTMDYHGSYKHAVANLRDGLRLHEGTFADALRGNLGRWAGQGIEGPNIANVFKRTFYQMLLKFRLAGEGSAAAGTVLAIPQSVWDSWQPFIGAPELEDESPGIKRLRVAPGAPPEPPLNAYIAVFDLNAADAQAISPVEVKHFIRISPERMTHHAFTEVPAHILHSIQTEESVLATIKSRLGMWWPAFQTRGARSRRRTPPAPPAPPAPPAPPAPPAA
;
A
#
# COMPACT_ATOMS: atom_id res chain seq x y z
N MET A 1 29.00 -10.48 -3.94
CA MET A 1 28.36 -11.72 -3.46
C MET A 1 27.02 -11.33 -2.87
N ALA A 2 25.91 -11.70 -3.51
CA ALA A 2 24.57 -11.40 -3.02
C ALA A 2 24.26 -12.31 -1.82
N THR A 3 24.41 -11.78 -0.60
CA THR A 3 23.91 -12.43 0.61
C THR A 3 22.41 -12.71 0.43
N SER A 4 22.02 -13.97 0.59
CA SER A 4 20.64 -14.44 0.46
C SER A 4 19.66 -13.42 1.05
N ALA A 5 18.74 -12.91 0.25
CA ALA A 5 17.60 -12.16 0.77
C ALA A 5 16.96 -13.02 1.87
N GLN A 6 17.08 -12.57 3.13
CA GLN A 6 16.65 -13.36 4.29
C GLN A 6 15.19 -13.78 4.08
N ARG A 7 14.97 -15.10 3.96
CA ARG A 7 13.63 -15.68 3.86
C ARG A 7 12.83 -15.29 5.11
N GLY A 8 11.54 -15.00 4.96
CA GLY A 8 10.63 -14.68 6.08
C GLY A 8 9.99 -13.30 5.99
N ASN A 9 9.19 -12.96 7.00
CA ASN A 9 8.49 -11.68 7.12
C ASN A 9 8.87 -11.07 8.47
N TYR A 10 9.02 -9.75 8.54
CA TYR A 10 9.59 -9.08 9.71
C TYR A 10 8.82 -7.80 10.04
N VAL A 11 8.55 -7.54 11.31
CA VAL A 11 8.16 -6.19 11.73
C VAL A 11 9.29 -5.24 11.32
N SER A 12 8.98 -4.25 10.48
CA SER A 12 9.99 -3.29 9.98
C SER A 12 9.99 -1.97 10.73
N GLU A 13 8.83 -1.51 11.20
CA GLU A 13 8.73 -0.39 12.11
C GLU A 13 7.92 -0.77 13.36
N TRP A 14 8.49 -0.48 14.52
CA TRP A 14 7.87 -0.66 15.83
C TRP A 14 7.79 0.68 16.56
N PHE A 15 6.58 1.13 16.87
CA PHE A 15 6.25 2.49 17.33
C PHE A 15 6.82 3.58 16.40
N GLY A 16 6.77 3.32 15.09
CA GLY A 16 7.32 4.19 14.05
C GLY A 16 8.84 4.09 13.85
N GLN A 17 9.54 3.44 14.78
CA GLN A 17 11.00 3.31 14.74
C GLN A 17 11.41 2.13 13.88
N ARG A 18 12.37 2.34 12.98
CA ARG A 18 12.88 1.33 12.08
C ARG A 18 13.68 0.27 12.83
N ILE A 19 13.26 -0.98 12.69
CA ILE A 19 13.96 -2.13 13.28
C ILE A 19 14.43 -3.15 12.26
N TYR A 20 13.88 -3.17 11.04
CA TYR A 20 14.29 -4.07 9.97
C TYR A 20 14.27 -3.33 8.61
N PRO A 21 15.19 -3.62 7.66
CA PRO A 21 16.29 -4.60 7.76
C PRO A 21 17.44 -4.16 8.65
N GLU A 22 17.54 -2.86 8.93
CA GLU A 22 18.52 -2.26 9.81
C GLU A 22 17.82 -1.70 11.05
N VAL A 23 18.45 -1.87 12.21
CA VAL A 23 17.94 -1.31 13.47
C VAL A 23 18.42 0.13 13.60
N ARG A 24 17.52 1.07 13.26
CA ARG A 24 17.67 2.52 13.48
C ARG A 24 16.65 2.97 14.52
N LEU A 25 16.68 2.29 15.67
CA LEU A 25 15.78 2.54 16.78
C LEU A 25 16.39 3.56 17.72
N ASP A 26 15.70 4.68 17.96
CA ASP A 26 15.93 5.47 19.16
C ASP A 26 15.26 4.78 20.34
N VAL A 27 16.07 4.24 21.26
CA VAL A 27 15.56 3.52 22.44
C VAL A 27 14.73 4.44 23.33
N ALA A 28 15.09 5.73 23.44
CA ALA A 28 14.34 6.71 24.24
C ALA A 28 12.94 7.00 23.66
N ALA A 29 12.72 6.70 22.38
CA ALA A 29 11.40 6.82 21.75
C ALA A 29 10.44 5.67 22.13
N VAL A 30 10.95 4.57 22.70
CA VAL A 30 10.15 3.39 23.07
C VAL A 30 10.23 3.01 24.55
N THR A 31 11.12 3.63 25.33
CA THR A 31 11.18 3.53 26.79
C THR A 31 10.45 4.69 27.47
N GLU A 32 10.35 4.67 28.80
CA GLU A 32 9.76 5.78 29.56
C GLU A 32 10.52 7.10 29.31
N PRO A 33 9.81 8.24 29.13
CA PRO A 33 8.37 8.44 29.28
C PRO A 33 7.51 8.11 28.03
N ASN A 34 8.14 7.66 26.94
CA ASN A 34 7.53 7.44 25.63
C ASN A 34 6.99 6.01 25.41
N ALA A 35 7.03 5.18 26.43
CA ALA A 35 6.61 3.79 26.36
C ALA A 35 5.19 3.66 25.78
N GLY A 36 5.08 2.91 24.68
CA GLY A 36 3.81 2.62 24.03
C GLY A 36 3.15 3.81 23.31
N ARG A 37 3.84 4.93 23.11
CA ARG A 37 3.30 6.10 22.40
C ARG A 37 3.34 5.91 20.88
N CYS A 38 2.36 6.49 20.20
CA CYS A 38 2.33 6.58 18.74
C CYS A 38 2.85 7.95 18.35
N PRO A 39 4.01 8.07 17.68
CA PRO A 39 4.55 9.38 17.31
C PRO A 39 3.61 10.11 16.37
N PHE A 40 3.01 9.42 15.40
CA PHE A 40 2.12 10.02 14.40
C PHE A 40 0.84 10.61 14.98
N LEU A 41 0.19 9.89 15.91
CA LEU A 41 -0.98 10.44 16.61
C LEU A 41 -0.59 11.55 17.59
N SER A 42 0.60 11.45 18.18
CA SER A 42 1.06 12.47 19.12
C SER A 42 1.38 13.79 18.43
N ASP A 43 1.96 13.68 17.23
CA ASP A 43 2.25 14.77 16.31
C ASP A 43 0.95 15.46 15.86
N VAL A 44 0.02 14.73 15.22
CA VAL A 44 -1.27 15.30 14.75
C VAL A 44 -2.10 15.94 15.87
N LEU A 45 -2.03 15.42 17.10
CA LEU A 45 -2.83 15.92 18.22
C LEU A 45 -2.08 16.92 19.12
N HIS A 46 -0.83 17.26 18.78
CA HIS A 46 0.07 18.09 19.58
C HIS A 46 0.16 17.65 21.06
N ARG A 47 0.03 16.35 21.34
CA ARG A 47 0.04 15.79 22.70
C ARG A 47 0.40 14.33 22.72
N SER A 48 1.07 13.90 23.79
CA SER A 48 1.39 12.49 24.04
C SER A 48 0.18 11.56 23.89
N THR A 49 0.20 10.70 22.87
CA THR A 49 -0.90 9.78 22.56
C THR A 49 -0.40 8.34 22.48
N LYS A 50 -1.06 7.42 23.19
CA LYS A 50 -0.74 5.99 23.16
C LYS A 50 -1.09 5.36 21.82
N CYS A 51 -0.37 4.30 21.44
CA CYS A 51 -0.75 3.47 20.32
C CYS A 51 -2.12 2.84 20.56
N VAL A 52 -3.00 2.98 19.57
CA VAL A 52 -4.40 2.51 19.62
C VAL A 52 -4.56 1.04 19.22
N LYS A 53 -3.50 0.40 18.70
CA LYS A 53 -3.54 -1.03 18.34
C LYS A 53 -3.61 -1.89 19.61
N ALA A 54 -4.29 -3.03 19.49
CA ALA A 54 -4.42 -4.00 20.58
C ALA A 54 -3.05 -4.59 20.98
N GLU A 55 -2.97 -5.16 22.19
CA GLU A 55 -1.71 -5.66 22.77
C GLU A 55 -0.94 -6.64 21.87
N ASN A 56 -1.63 -7.49 21.10
CA ASN A 56 -1.00 -8.47 20.20
C ASN A 56 -0.38 -7.85 18.94
N SER A 57 -0.63 -6.58 18.66
CA SER A 57 -0.18 -5.85 17.46
C SER A 57 0.36 -4.46 17.81
N LYS A 58 0.57 -4.19 19.10
CA LYS A 58 0.90 -2.88 19.63
C LYS A 58 2.24 -2.40 19.10
N GLY A 59 2.23 -1.19 18.55
CA GLY A 59 3.40 -0.57 17.94
C GLY A 59 3.76 -1.08 16.54
N VAL A 60 3.18 -2.19 16.06
CA VAL A 60 3.51 -2.69 14.71
C VAL A 60 2.94 -1.73 13.65
N CYS A 61 3.81 -0.94 13.02
CA CYS A 61 3.41 0.05 12.01
C CYS A 61 3.52 -0.52 10.60
N THR A 62 4.58 -1.29 10.33
CA THR A 62 4.88 -1.88 9.02
C THR A 62 5.47 -3.27 9.16
N ILE A 63 5.28 -4.10 8.13
CA ILE A 63 5.92 -5.41 7.98
C ILE A 63 6.73 -5.41 6.68
N SER A 64 7.98 -5.87 6.71
CA SER A 64 8.77 -6.15 5.52
C SER A 64 8.56 -7.58 5.05
N SER A 65 8.16 -7.77 3.79
CA SER A 65 7.90 -9.09 3.18
C SER A 65 8.26 -9.12 1.69
N SER A 66 8.62 -10.30 1.18
CA SER A 66 8.94 -10.56 -0.23
C SER A 66 7.84 -11.38 -0.92
N SER A 67 6.60 -10.89 -0.90
CA SER A 67 5.42 -11.70 -1.27
C SER A 67 5.10 -11.77 -2.76
N ASN A 68 5.45 -10.74 -3.53
CA ASN A 68 5.13 -10.62 -4.96
C ASN A 68 6.32 -10.10 -5.78
N GLY A 69 7.54 -10.39 -5.33
CA GLY A 69 8.77 -9.93 -5.99
C GLY A 69 9.81 -9.48 -4.98
N ALA A 70 10.34 -8.27 -5.18
CA ALA A 70 11.29 -7.66 -4.28
C ALA A 70 10.71 -7.51 -2.86
N ARG A 71 11.59 -7.50 -1.86
CA ARG A 71 11.21 -7.24 -0.48
C ARG A 71 10.79 -5.78 -0.35
N GLN A 72 9.59 -5.54 0.17
CA GLN A 72 9.01 -4.21 0.35
C GLN A 72 8.40 -4.07 1.74
N ASP A 73 8.17 -2.83 2.16
CA ASP A 73 7.40 -2.54 3.38
C ASP A 73 5.92 -2.47 3.08
N TRP A 74 5.16 -3.19 3.89
CA TRP A 74 3.71 -3.23 3.86
C TRP A 74 3.21 -2.45 5.07
N LEU A 75 2.48 -1.37 4.80
CA LEU A 75 1.82 -0.61 5.84
C LEU A 75 0.72 -1.45 6.49
N VAL A 76 0.72 -1.58 7.82
CA VAL A 76 -0.29 -2.35 8.57
C VAL A 76 -0.98 -1.51 9.65
N CYS A 77 -0.82 -0.19 9.58
CA CYS A 77 -1.38 0.78 10.51
C CYS A 77 -1.67 2.10 9.77
N PRO A 78 -2.93 2.55 9.65
CA PRO A 78 -3.27 3.74 8.88
C PRO A 78 -2.72 5.03 9.52
N TYR A 79 -2.61 5.05 10.86
CA TYR A 79 -2.05 6.18 11.60
C TYR A 79 -0.60 6.48 11.26
N ARG A 80 0.13 5.53 10.67
CA ARG A 80 1.52 5.74 10.27
C ARG A 80 1.70 6.85 9.23
N VAL A 81 0.66 7.15 8.46
CA VAL A 81 0.71 8.11 7.35
C VAL A 81 -0.22 9.31 7.54
N ILE A 82 -0.83 9.46 8.72
CA ILE A 82 -1.85 10.49 8.95
C ILE A 82 -1.26 11.90 9.15
N SER A 83 -0.01 12.04 9.60
CA SER A 83 0.76 13.31 9.60
C SER A 83 1.75 13.41 8.43
N SER A 84 1.39 12.88 7.26
CA SER A 84 2.34 12.80 6.13
C SER A 84 1.93 13.67 4.94
N PRO A 85 2.84 13.89 3.97
CA PRO A 85 2.52 14.56 2.72
C PRO A 85 1.37 13.95 1.93
N ILE A 86 0.99 12.69 2.20
CA ILE A 86 -0.18 12.06 1.58
C ILE A 86 -1.45 12.86 1.89
N VAL A 87 -1.65 13.27 3.15
CA VAL A 87 -2.87 13.98 3.57
C VAL A 87 -2.91 15.37 2.96
N THR A 88 -1.80 16.11 2.99
CA THR A 88 -1.74 17.48 2.48
C THR A 88 -1.85 17.54 0.95
N GLN A 89 -1.18 16.62 0.24
CA GLN A 89 -1.28 16.51 -1.22
C GLN A 89 -2.64 15.95 -1.66
N ALA A 90 -3.23 15.02 -0.91
CA ALA A 90 -4.60 14.57 -1.18
C ALA A 90 -5.58 15.73 -1.05
N CYS A 91 -5.50 16.52 0.03
CA CYS A 91 -6.31 17.73 0.21
C CYS A 91 -6.15 18.70 -0.98
N GLN A 92 -4.91 18.92 -1.42
CA GLN A 92 -4.63 19.73 -2.62
C GLN A 92 -5.39 19.25 -3.86
N ARG A 93 -5.32 17.95 -4.17
CA ARG A 93 -5.94 17.37 -5.37
C ARG A 93 -7.46 17.31 -5.29
N ILE A 94 -7.98 16.96 -4.12
CA ILE A 94 -9.42 16.90 -3.85
C ILE A 94 -10.07 18.26 -4.10
N PHE A 95 -9.48 19.35 -3.61
CA PHE A 95 -10.10 20.67 -3.71
C PHE A 95 -9.57 21.54 -4.85
N GLY A 96 -8.61 21.05 -5.64
CA GLY A 96 -8.03 21.76 -6.78
C GLY A 96 -7.15 22.95 -6.37
N LEU A 97 -6.40 22.80 -5.28
CA LEU A 97 -5.60 23.89 -4.70
C LEU A 97 -4.27 24.06 -5.43
N SER A 98 -3.78 25.30 -5.53
CA SER A 98 -2.46 25.61 -6.08
C SER A 98 -1.32 25.01 -5.26
N GLU A 99 -1.50 24.97 -3.93
CA GLU A 99 -0.51 24.49 -2.98
C GLU A 99 -1.12 23.47 -2.00
N ALA A 100 -0.27 22.62 -1.44
CA ALA A 100 -0.70 21.66 -0.42
C ALA A 100 -1.04 22.38 0.88
N VAL A 101 -2.18 22.02 1.47
CA VAL A 101 -2.64 22.57 2.75
C VAL A 101 -2.79 21.43 3.73
N GLU A 102 -2.38 21.67 4.97
CA GLU A 102 -2.56 20.72 6.07
C GLU A 102 -3.96 20.88 6.67
N PRO A 103 -4.85 19.89 6.49
CA PRO A 103 -6.16 19.92 7.14
C PRO A 103 -6.00 19.64 8.64
N VAL A 104 -6.77 20.34 9.47
CA VAL A 104 -6.71 20.17 10.93
C VAL A 104 -7.61 19.01 11.39
N PRO A 105 -7.13 18.08 12.25
CA PRO A 105 -7.97 17.04 12.81
C PRO A 105 -9.08 17.65 13.68
N VAL A 106 -10.36 17.33 13.43
CA VAL A 106 -11.48 17.96 14.15
C VAL A 106 -11.39 17.74 15.67
N SER A 107 -10.84 16.61 16.10
CA SER A 107 -10.69 16.27 17.53
C SER A 107 -9.75 17.20 18.31
N ILE A 108 -8.88 17.96 17.65
CA ILE A 108 -8.01 18.94 18.30
C ILE A 108 -8.74 20.25 18.60
N LEU A 109 -9.84 20.55 17.91
CA LEU A 109 -10.61 21.79 18.05
C LEU A 109 -11.35 21.94 19.37
N LYS A 110 -11.32 20.91 20.23
CA LYS A 110 -11.71 21.06 21.65
C LYS A 110 -10.74 21.92 22.44
N ASP A 111 -9.50 22.06 21.94
CA ASP A 111 -8.53 23.03 22.42
C ASP A 111 -8.91 24.42 21.85
N ARG A 112 -9.07 25.39 22.75
CA ARG A 112 -9.52 26.74 22.39
C ARG A 112 -8.49 27.48 21.53
N ASP A 113 -7.21 27.24 21.74
CA ASP A 113 -6.14 27.92 21.01
C ASP A 113 -6.00 27.37 19.58
N GLU A 114 -6.27 26.07 19.40
CA GLU A 114 -6.35 25.46 18.05
C GLU A 114 -7.60 25.92 17.29
N LEU A 115 -8.75 25.99 17.97
CA LEU A 115 -9.97 26.51 17.38
C LEU A 115 -9.83 27.98 16.97
N ALA A 116 -9.27 28.83 17.84
CA ALA A 116 -9.01 30.23 17.53
C ALA A 116 -8.08 30.38 16.31
N ARG A 117 -6.98 29.60 16.25
CA ARG A 117 -6.09 29.59 15.07
C ARG A 117 -6.79 29.17 13.79
N LEU A 118 -7.68 28.18 13.84
CA LEU A 118 -8.47 27.78 12.67
C LEU A 118 -9.42 28.91 12.24
N ILE A 119 -10.14 29.53 13.18
CA ILE A 119 -11.05 30.65 12.93
C ILE A 119 -10.32 31.82 12.27
N ASP A 120 -9.20 32.25 12.84
CA ASP A 120 -8.39 33.35 12.32
C ASP A 120 -7.90 33.06 10.90
N ARG A 121 -7.44 31.82 10.66
CA ARG A 121 -7.02 31.38 9.33
C ARG A 121 -8.19 31.44 8.34
N VAL A 122 -9.34 30.86 8.66
CA VAL A 122 -10.52 30.85 7.76
C VAL A 122 -10.98 32.27 7.45
N ASN A 123 -10.99 33.16 8.44
CA ASN A 123 -11.38 34.56 8.23
C ASN A 123 -10.36 35.34 7.39
N THR A 124 -9.07 35.00 7.49
CA THR A 124 -8.00 35.68 6.74
C THR A 124 -7.89 35.19 5.30
N THR A 125 -7.96 33.88 5.08
CA THR A 125 -7.78 33.25 3.75
C THR A 125 -9.11 33.03 3.02
N GLY A 126 -10.24 33.17 3.71
CA GLY A 126 -11.57 32.84 3.21
C GLY A 126 -11.89 31.35 3.17
N VAL A 127 -10.98 30.48 3.60
CA VAL A 127 -11.17 29.01 3.60
C VAL A 127 -10.26 28.30 4.59
N GLY A 128 -10.78 27.27 5.26
CA GLY A 128 -10.01 26.34 6.06
C GLY A 128 -10.39 24.89 5.78
N TYR A 129 -9.49 23.98 6.14
CA TYR A 129 -9.70 22.55 5.94
C TYR A 129 -9.58 21.82 7.27
N VAL A 130 -10.55 20.96 7.56
CA VAL A 130 -10.51 20.05 8.70
C VAL A 130 -10.70 18.62 8.22
N PHE A 131 -10.36 17.63 9.04
CA PHE A 131 -10.66 16.24 8.71
C PHE A 131 -11.19 15.43 9.89
N PHE A 132 -11.99 14.43 9.52
CA PHE A 132 -12.57 13.39 10.36
C PHE A 132 -11.89 12.07 10.04
N GLN A 133 -11.59 11.26 11.05
CA GLN A 133 -11.02 9.91 10.96
C GLN A 133 -11.38 9.17 12.26
N ASP A 134 -11.50 7.83 12.24
CA ASP A 134 -11.89 6.98 13.39
C ASP A 134 -11.47 7.53 14.77
N LYS A 135 -10.16 7.65 15.02
CA LYS A 135 -9.63 8.08 16.33
C LYS A 135 -9.42 9.59 16.45
N LEU A 136 -9.76 10.36 15.41
CA LEU A 136 -9.52 11.80 15.30
C LEU A 136 -10.81 12.61 15.05
N GLY A 137 -11.97 12.08 15.44
CA GLY A 137 -13.26 12.75 15.26
C GLY A 137 -14.41 11.80 14.95
N GLY A 138 -14.11 10.53 14.70
CA GLY A 138 -15.05 9.55 14.16
C GLY A 138 -15.04 9.57 12.64
N GLU A 139 -15.33 8.42 12.03
CA GLU A 139 -15.54 8.35 10.59
C GLU A 139 -16.92 8.93 10.24
N ILE A 140 -17.03 9.48 9.04
CA ILE A 140 -18.32 9.90 8.47
C ILE A 140 -18.83 8.79 7.57
N SER A 141 -20.12 8.46 7.70
CA SER A 141 -20.78 7.46 6.86
C SER A 141 -21.96 8.03 6.07
N VAL A 142 -22.21 7.41 4.93
CA VAL A 142 -23.45 7.56 4.16
C VAL A 142 -24.36 6.40 4.55
N ILE A 143 -25.55 6.73 5.04
CA ILE A 143 -26.55 5.75 5.49
C ILE A 143 -26.98 4.87 4.31
N GLY A 144 -27.04 3.56 4.55
CA GLY A 144 -27.53 2.60 3.57
C GLY A 144 -29.02 2.80 3.26
N THR A 145 -29.39 2.49 2.02
CA THR A 145 -30.79 2.47 1.58
C THR A 145 -31.14 1.08 1.04
N ARG A 146 -32.39 0.89 0.61
CA ARG A 146 -32.76 -0.34 -0.12
C ARG A 146 -31.94 -0.54 -1.41
N ARG A 147 -31.36 0.51 -1.97
CA ARG A 147 -30.64 0.49 -3.26
C ARG A 147 -29.14 0.79 -3.15
N SER A 148 -28.64 1.06 -1.94
CA SER A 148 -27.23 1.39 -1.72
C SER A 148 -26.77 0.86 -0.37
N PRO A 149 -25.57 0.28 -0.26
CA PRO A 149 -25.02 -0.11 1.04
C PRO A 149 -24.69 1.13 1.87
N GLU A 150 -24.62 0.95 3.19
CA GLU A 150 -23.94 1.93 4.05
C GLU A 150 -22.45 1.95 3.71
N MET A 151 -21.83 3.13 3.75
CA MET A 151 -20.41 3.32 3.47
C MET A 151 -19.80 4.31 4.45
N ALA A 152 -18.71 3.94 5.11
CA ALA A 152 -17.88 4.85 5.88
C ALA A 152 -16.67 5.31 5.05
N PHE A 153 -16.15 6.50 5.35
CA PHE A 153 -14.93 7.05 4.77
C PHE A 153 -13.82 7.06 5.81
N ASP A 154 -12.65 6.50 5.48
CA ASP A 154 -11.50 6.45 6.41
C ASP A 154 -11.12 7.85 6.88
N VAL A 155 -10.96 8.78 5.93
CA VAL A 155 -10.70 10.19 6.18
C VAL A 155 -11.68 11.03 5.36
N THR A 156 -12.47 11.87 6.03
CA THR A 156 -13.31 12.88 5.38
C THR A 156 -12.70 14.25 5.60
N VAL A 157 -12.26 14.90 4.52
CA VAL A 157 -11.74 16.27 4.57
C VAL A 157 -12.87 17.24 4.26
N VAL A 158 -12.99 18.32 5.01
CA VAL A 158 -14.10 19.28 4.92
C VAL A 158 -13.57 20.67 4.64
N GLU A 159 -14.11 21.31 3.61
CA GLU A 159 -13.86 22.71 3.29
C GLU A 159 -14.83 23.59 4.11
N ILE A 160 -14.26 24.45 4.96
CA ILE A 160 -14.97 25.42 5.80
C ILE A 160 -14.76 26.82 5.21
N ARG A 161 -15.84 27.58 5.06
CA ARG A 161 -15.82 28.97 4.59
C ARG A 161 -16.67 29.85 5.51
N PRO A 162 -16.38 31.17 5.61
CA PRO A 162 -17.31 32.11 6.23
C PRO A 162 -18.65 32.09 5.52
N ASP A 163 -19.77 32.15 6.27
CA ASP A 163 -21.13 32.19 5.69
C ASP A 163 -21.61 33.61 5.35
N GLY A 164 -20.87 34.63 5.78
CA GLY A 164 -21.21 36.05 5.59
C GLY A 164 -22.08 36.66 6.70
N GLU A 165 -22.60 35.84 7.63
CA GLU A 165 -23.43 36.27 8.77
C GLU A 165 -22.68 36.19 10.12
N GLY A 166 -21.35 36.07 10.04
CA GLY A 166 -20.48 35.90 11.22
C GLY A 166 -20.35 34.45 11.69
N GLY A 167 -20.86 33.49 10.92
CA GLY A 167 -20.68 32.06 11.13
C GLY A 167 -19.82 31.40 10.06
N PHE A 168 -19.90 30.06 10.01
CA PHE A 168 -19.14 29.23 9.08
C PHE A 168 -20.04 28.19 8.43
N ALA A 169 -19.82 27.96 7.14
CA ALA A 169 -20.51 26.95 6.36
C ALA A 169 -19.53 25.86 5.89
N VAL A 170 -20.03 24.63 5.80
CA VAL A 170 -19.37 23.56 5.07
C VAL A 170 -19.77 23.69 3.60
N SER A 171 -18.80 23.96 2.73
CA SER A 171 -19.05 24.17 1.29
C SER A 171 -18.96 22.87 0.50
N ARG A 172 -17.91 22.08 0.75
CA ARG A 172 -17.61 20.84 0.03
C ARG A 172 -16.88 19.86 0.96
N TYR A 173 -16.86 18.59 0.60
CA TYR A 173 -16.06 17.58 1.29
C TYR A 173 -15.23 16.75 0.32
N GLY A 174 -14.23 16.07 0.86
CA GLY A 174 -13.34 15.18 0.13
C GLY A 174 -13.20 13.86 0.85
N ILE A 175 -12.90 12.82 0.08
CA ILE A 175 -12.73 11.47 0.60
C ILE A 175 -11.27 11.07 0.42
N LEU A 176 -10.60 10.69 1.50
CA LEU A 176 -9.29 10.06 1.48
C LEU A 176 -9.40 8.67 2.11
N GLU A 177 -9.23 7.63 1.29
CA GLU A 177 -9.18 6.23 1.72
C GLU A 177 -7.71 5.85 1.96
N LEU A 178 -7.42 5.24 3.11
CA LEU A 178 -6.08 4.82 3.51
C LEU A 178 -6.02 3.30 3.55
N GLN A 179 -5.76 2.67 2.41
CA GLN A 179 -5.71 1.22 2.35
C GLN A 179 -4.35 0.69 2.79
N THR A 180 -4.35 0.09 3.98
CA THR A 180 -3.22 -0.69 4.52
C THR A 180 -3.29 -2.15 4.09
N MET A 181 -2.43 -3.01 4.63
CA MET A 181 -2.42 -4.44 4.36
C MET A 181 -2.78 -5.24 5.61
N ASP A 182 -3.73 -6.15 5.46
CA ASP A 182 -3.96 -7.20 6.45
C ASP A 182 -2.93 -8.32 6.24
N TYR A 183 -2.50 -8.95 7.32
CA TYR A 183 -1.63 -10.13 7.27
C TYR A 183 -2.37 -11.36 7.78
N HIS A 184 -1.93 -12.53 7.32
CA HIS A 184 -2.33 -13.79 7.92
C HIS A 184 -1.73 -13.94 9.33
N GLY A 185 -2.32 -14.81 10.15
CA GLY A 185 -1.81 -15.13 11.48
C GLY A 185 -1.92 -14.00 12.50
N SER A 186 -0.90 -13.87 13.35
CA SER A 186 -0.85 -12.89 14.43
C SER A 186 0.55 -12.35 14.65
N TYR A 187 0.67 -11.07 15.00
CA TYR A 187 1.96 -10.45 15.37
C TYR A 187 2.37 -10.74 16.82
N LYS A 188 1.54 -11.48 17.58
CA LYS A 188 1.67 -11.67 19.03
C LYS A 188 3.07 -12.11 19.46
N HIS A 189 3.68 -13.05 18.75
CA HIS A 189 4.99 -13.59 19.13
C HIS A 189 6.12 -12.60 18.91
N ALA A 190 6.16 -11.92 17.76
CA ALA A 190 7.13 -10.87 17.51
C ALA A 190 6.97 -9.70 18.49
N VAL A 191 5.73 -9.26 18.75
CA VAL A 191 5.46 -8.18 19.72
C VAL A 191 5.89 -8.57 21.14
N ALA A 192 5.61 -9.81 21.57
CA ALA A 192 6.07 -10.30 22.87
C ALA A 192 7.60 -10.31 22.95
N ASN A 193 8.29 -10.81 21.92
CA ASN A 193 9.75 -10.82 21.88
C ASN A 193 10.35 -9.40 21.92
N LEU A 194 9.79 -8.45 21.16
CA LEU A 194 10.26 -7.07 21.14
C LEU A 194 10.07 -6.40 22.51
N ARG A 195 8.90 -6.58 23.13
CA ARG A 195 8.61 -6.04 24.46
C ARG A 195 9.47 -6.66 25.54
N ASP A 196 9.59 -7.99 25.55
CA ASP A 196 10.37 -8.69 26.56
C ASP A 196 11.87 -8.44 26.37
N GLY A 197 12.33 -8.31 25.12
CA GLY A 197 13.68 -7.87 24.78
C GLY A 197 13.97 -6.45 25.29
N LEU A 198 13.06 -5.51 25.08
CA LEU A 198 13.18 -4.14 25.59
C LEU A 198 13.28 -4.13 27.12
N ARG A 199 12.43 -4.90 27.80
CA ARG A 199 12.43 -5.01 29.27
C ARG A 199 13.72 -5.64 29.82
N LEU A 200 14.26 -6.66 29.15
CA LEU A 200 15.45 -7.39 29.61
C LEU A 200 16.76 -6.69 29.25
N HIS A 201 16.76 -5.83 28.23
CA HIS A 201 17.96 -5.19 27.69
C HIS A 201 17.80 -3.68 27.56
N GLU A 202 17.16 -3.00 28.51
CA GLU A 202 16.76 -1.58 28.38
C GLU A 202 17.90 -0.66 27.87
N GLY A 203 19.10 -0.77 28.44
CA GLY A 203 20.26 0.05 28.03
C GLY A 203 21.00 -0.41 26.77
N THR A 204 20.75 -1.63 26.28
CA THR A 204 21.45 -2.22 25.13
C THR A 204 20.49 -2.80 24.09
N PHE A 205 19.22 -2.37 24.12
CA PHE A 205 18.15 -3.02 23.37
C PHE A 205 18.38 -2.99 21.86
N ALA A 206 18.86 -1.86 21.32
CA ALA A 206 19.17 -1.75 19.91
C ALA A 206 20.24 -2.77 19.46
N ASP A 207 21.29 -2.96 20.26
CA ASP A 207 22.34 -3.95 19.98
C ASP A 207 21.82 -5.39 20.10
N ALA A 208 21.05 -5.67 21.15
CA ALA A 208 20.42 -6.97 21.39
C ALA A 208 19.45 -7.34 20.25
N LEU A 209 18.67 -6.36 19.78
CA LEU A 209 17.75 -6.51 18.66
C LEU A 209 18.51 -6.79 17.36
N ARG A 210 19.62 -6.09 17.08
CA ARG A 210 20.47 -6.39 15.90
C ARG A 210 20.96 -7.82 15.91
N GLY A 211 21.41 -8.32 17.07
CA GLY A 211 21.86 -9.70 17.23
C GLY A 211 20.75 -10.77 17.10
N ASN A 212 19.49 -10.39 17.29
CA ASN A 212 18.35 -11.32 17.34
C ASN A 212 17.25 -11.02 16.30
N LEU A 213 17.54 -10.17 15.31
CA LEU A 213 16.54 -9.55 14.45
C LEU A 213 15.61 -10.57 13.78
N GLY A 214 16.19 -11.64 13.22
CA GLY A 214 15.44 -12.69 12.55
C GLY A 214 14.41 -13.38 13.45
N ARG A 215 14.74 -13.56 14.73
CA ARG A 215 13.87 -14.21 15.72
C ARG A 215 12.88 -13.22 16.34
N TRP A 216 13.34 -12.06 16.79
CA TRP A 216 12.50 -11.14 17.55
C TRP A 216 11.49 -10.42 16.65
N ALA A 217 11.90 -9.94 15.47
CA ALA A 217 11.01 -9.23 14.56
C ALA A 217 10.22 -10.17 13.62
N GLY A 218 10.66 -11.41 13.42
CA GLY A 218 10.08 -12.31 12.42
C GLY A 218 9.27 -13.50 12.95
N GLN A 219 9.31 -13.78 14.26
CA GLN A 219 8.66 -14.98 14.78
C GLN A 219 7.14 -14.94 14.61
N GLY A 220 6.62 -15.91 13.84
CA GLY A 220 5.19 -16.07 13.58
C GLY A 220 4.59 -15.03 12.63
N ILE A 221 5.41 -14.20 11.98
CA ILE A 221 4.91 -13.25 10.98
C ILE A 221 4.69 -13.99 9.66
N GLU A 222 3.42 -14.13 9.28
CA GLU A 222 3.00 -14.75 8.03
C GLU A 222 3.01 -13.74 6.87
N GLY A 223 2.44 -14.12 5.73
CA GLY A 223 2.37 -13.27 4.54
C GLY A 223 1.20 -12.26 4.55
N PRO A 224 1.26 -11.23 3.68
CA PRO A 224 0.19 -10.29 3.43
C PRO A 224 -1.00 -10.96 2.74
N ASN A 225 -2.20 -10.54 3.09
CA ASN A 225 -3.47 -11.06 2.57
C ASN A 225 -3.91 -10.29 1.31
N ILE A 226 -3.05 -10.33 0.28
CA ILE A 226 -3.14 -9.47 -0.92
C ILE A 226 -4.50 -9.55 -1.60
N ALA A 227 -4.97 -10.77 -1.94
CA ALA A 227 -6.20 -10.96 -2.69
C ALA A 227 -7.44 -10.50 -1.91
N ASN A 228 -7.44 -10.65 -0.59
CA ASN A 228 -8.57 -10.20 0.25
C ASN A 228 -8.63 -8.67 0.31
N VAL A 229 -7.48 -8.02 0.50
CA VAL A 229 -7.40 -6.55 0.48
C VAL A 229 -7.85 -6.04 -0.89
N PHE A 230 -7.30 -6.56 -1.99
CA PHE A 230 -7.72 -6.17 -3.34
C PHE A 230 -9.25 -6.26 -3.52
N LYS A 231 -9.87 -7.40 -3.21
CA LYS A 231 -11.32 -7.60 -3.39
C LYS A 231 -12.17 -6.56 -2.65
N ARG A 232 -11.83 -6.25 -1.40
CA ARG A 232 -12.59 -5.28 -0.58
C ARG A 232 -12.38 -3.86 -1.11
N THR A 233 -11.13 -3.47 -1.33
CA THR A 233 -10.81 -2.09 -1.73
C THR A 233 -11.27 -1.82 -3.16
N PHE A 234 -11.14 -2.77 -4.07
CA PHE A 234 -11.56 -2.61 -5.46
C PHE A 234 -13.05 -2.29 -5.57
N TYR A 235 -13.91 -3.00 -4.83
CA TYR A 235 -15.34 -2.66 -4.78
C TYR A 235 -15.59 -1.25 -4.22
N GLN A 236 -14.91 -0.90 -3.12
CA GLN A 236 -15.03 0.44 -2.52
C GLN A 236 -14.59 1.54 -3.50
N MET A 237 -13.50 1.34 -4.23
CA MET A 237 -13.01 2.29 -5.23
C MET A 237 -14.05 2.54 -6.33
N LEU A 238 -14.61 1.49 -6.91
CA LEU A 238 -15.60 1.60 -7.98
C LEU A 238 -16.82 2.42 -7.55
N LEU A 239 -17.22 2.31 -6.29
CA LEU A 239 -18.37 3.02 -5.75
C LEU A 239 -18.02 4.44 -5.31
N LYS A 240 -16.97 4.61 -4.49
CA LYS A 240 -16.58 5.90 -3.88
C LYS A 240 -16.01 6.89 -4.91
N PHE A 241 -15.35 6.43 -5.97
CA PHE A 241 -14.84 7.32 -7.02
C PHE A 241 -15.98 7.97 -7.82
N ARG A 242 -17.13 7.30 -7.95
CA ARG A 242 -18.32 7.88 -8.59
C ARG A 242 -19.04 8.90 -7.70
N LEU A 243 -18.74 8.96 -6.41
CA LEU A 243 -19.32 9.97 -5.52
C LEU A 243 -18.79 11.37 -5.82
N ALA A 244 -17.59 11.50 -6.41
CA ALA A 244 -16.97 12.78 -6.77
C ALA A 244 -17.27 13.22 -8.22
N GLY A 245 -18.51 12.97 -8.69
CA GLY A 245 -18.98 13.35 -10.03
C GLY A 245 -19.69 14.70 -10.09
N GLU A 246 -20.13 15.08 -11.29
CA GLU A 246 -20.87 16.32 -11.56
C GLU A 246 -22.13 16.44 -10.67
N GLY A 247 -22.33 17.62 -10.06
CA GLY A 247 -23.45 17.89 -9.17
C GLY A 247 -23.29 17.35 -7.73
N SER A 248 -22.17 16.70 -7.41
CA SER A 248 -21.87 16.24 -6.05
C SER A 248 -21.26 17.32 -5.16
N ALA A 249 -21.57 17.26 -3.86
CA ALA A 249 -20.84 18.03 -2.84
C ALA A 249 -19.44 17.45 -2.52
N ALA A 250 -19.15 16.23 -2.99
CA ALA A 250 -17.82 15.65 -2.93
C ALA A 250 -16.91 16.29 -3.99
N ALA A 251 -15.91 17.04 -3.56
CA ALA A 251 -14.95 17.72 -4.42
C ALA A 251 -13.97 16.76 -5.12
N GLY A 252 -13.67 15.62 -4.48
CA GLY A 252 -12.73 14.64 -5.01
C GLY A 252 -12.52 13.45 -4.08
N THR A 253 -11.96 12.37 -4.62
CA THR A 253 -11.63 11.16 -3.87
C THR A 253 -10.20 10.72 -4.14
N VAL A 254 -9.45 10.37 -3.10
CA VAL A 254 -8.11 9.80 -3.20
C VAL A 254 -8.07 8.47 -2.46
N LEU A 255 -7.56 7.42 -3.11
CA LEU A 255 -7.12 6.21 -2.43
C LEU A 255 -5.60 6.26 -2.26
N ALA A 256 -5.10 6.33 -1.04
CA ALA A 256 -3.68 6.19 -0.78
C ALA A 256 -3.32 4.72 -0.51
N ILE A 257 -2.36 4.20 -1.27
CA ILE A 257 -1.81 2.85 -1.10
C ILE A 257 -0.27 2.85 -1.12
N PRO A 258 0.38 2.01 -0.31
CA PRO A 258 1.81 1.76 -0.43
C PRO A 258 2.16 1.18 -1.80
N GLN A 259 3.39 1.42 -2.26
CA GLN A 259 3.96 0.85 -3.48
C GLN A 259 3.86 -0.68 -3.48
N SER A 260 4.10 -1.32 -2.33
CA SER A 260 3.95 -2.77 -2.19
C SER A 260 2.54 -3.28 -2.52
N VAL A 261 1.51 -2.51 -2.15
CA VAL A 261 0.11 -2.84 -2.44
C VAL A 261 -0.16 -2.64 -3.92
N TRP A 262 0.25 -1.50 -4.49
CA TRP A 262 0.11 -1.23 -5.92
C TRP A 262 0.78 -2.30 -6.80
N ASP A 263 2.00 -2.68 -6.47
CA ASP A 263 2.75 -3.73 -7.19
C ASP A 263 2.05 -5.09 -7.06
N SER A 264 1.47 -5.37 -5.89
CA SER A 264 0.74 -6.62 -5.66
C SER A 264 -0.60 -6.68 -6.39
N TRP A 265 -1.15 -5.53 -6.75
CA TRP A 265 -2.41 -5.42 -7.47
C TRP A 265 -2.23 -5.59 -8.97
N GLN A 266 -1.02 -5.40 -9.53
CA GLN A 266 -0.78 -5.50 -10.97
C GLN A 266 -1.39 -6.76 -11.61
N PRO A 267 -1.22 -7.98 -11.07
CA PRO A 267 -1.82 -9.18 -11.66
C PRO A 267 -3.36 -9.20 -11.62
N PHE A 268 -3.98 -8.47 -10.68
CA PHE A 268 -5.43 -8.38 -10.53
C PHE A 268 -6.07 -7.35 -11.47
N ILE A 269 -5.27 -6.48 -12.09
CA ILE A 269 -5.72 -5.46 -13.03
C ILE A 269 -5.02 -5.58 -14.40
N GLY A 270 -4.36 -6.70 -14.68
CA GLY A 270 -3.77 -6.96 -15.99
C GLY A 270 -2.48 -6.18 -16.26
N ALA A 271 -1.82 -5.67 -15.21
CA ALA A 271 -0.59 -4.89 -15.27
C ALA A 271 -0.66 -3.74 -16.29
N PRO A 272 -1.61 -2.81 -16.14
CA PRO A 272 -1.85 -1.77 -17.12
C PRO A 272 -0.65 -0.84 -17.20
N GLU A 273 -0.29 -0.43 -18.42
CA GLU A 273 0.74 0.59 -18.59
C GLU A 273 0.25 1.95 -18.06
N LEU A 274 1.15 2.69 -17.43
CA LEU A 274 0.91 4.06 -17.01
C LEU A 274 1.57 5.03 -17.98
N GLU A 275 0.88 6.13 -18.29
CA GLU A 275 1.42 7.25 -19.04
C GLU A 275 1.33 8.54 -18.21
N ASP A 276 2.24 9.47 -18.44
CA ASP A 276 2.21 10.77 -17.76
C ASP A 276 1.08 11.62 -18.33
N GLU A 277 0.27 12.18 -17.44
CA GLU A 277 -0.80 13.12 -17.79
C GLU A 277 -0.35 14.56 -17.56
N SER A 278 0.29 14.81 -16.42
CA SER A 278 0.89 16.09 -16.03
C SER A 278 1.96 15.85 -14.96
N PRO A 279 2.78 16.85 -14.56
CA PRO A 279 3.82 16.65 -13.56
C PRO A 279 3.30 16.00 -12.27
N GLY A 280 3.81 14.81 -11.94
CA GLY A 280 3.41 14.04 -10.75
C GLY A 280 2.06 13.32 -10.85
N ILE A 281 1.36 13.41 -11.99
CA ILE A 281 0.08 12.74 -12.25
C ILE A 281 0.22 11.82 -13.46
N LYS A 282 -0.07 10.54 -13.23
CA LYS A 282 -0.14 9.48 -14.22
C LYS A 282 -1.60 9.16 -14.54
N ARG A 283 -1.83 8.43 -15.62
CA ARG A 283 -3.11 7.81 -15.95
C ARG A 283 -2.89 6.42 -16.54
N LEU A 284 -3.91 5.58 -16.50
CA LEU A 284 -3.90 4.30 -17.22
C LEU A 284 -3.85 4.57 -18.73
N ARG A 285 -2.88 3.96 -19.43
CA ARG A 285 -2.74 4.08 -20.88
C ARG A 285 -4.02 3.60 -21.56
N VAL A 286 -4.44 4.36 -22.56
CA VAL A 286 -5.67 4.10 -23.30
C VAL A 286 -5.36 3.50 -24.66
N ALA A 287 -6.09 2.45 -25.04
CA ALA A 287 -6.06 1.97 -26.42
C ALA A 287 -6.54 3.07 -27.39
N PRO A 288 -5.93 3.18 -28.58
CA PRO A 288 -6.40 4.12 -29.60
C PRO A 288 -7.88 3.90 -29.94
N GLY A 289 -8.68 4.97 -29.92
CA GLY A 289 -10.11 4.92 -30.25
C GLY A 289 -11.04 4.56 -29.09
N ALA A 290 -10.54 4.40 -27.86
CA ALA A 290 -11.42 4.26 -26.70
C ALA A 290 -12.29 5.52 -26.50
N PRO A 291 -13.53 5.36 -26.00
CA PRO A 291 -14.42 6.50 -25.78
C PRO A 291 -13.82 7.47 -24.75
N PRO A 292 -14.12 8.78 -24.89
CA PRO A 292 -13.77 9.76 -23.86
C PRO A 292 -14.52 9.43 -22.57
N GLU A 293 -13.85 9.59 -21.45
CA GLU A 293 -14.43 9.34 -20.13
C GLU A 293 -14.90 10.64 -19.49
N PRO A 294 -15.93 10.58 -18.63
CA PRO A 294 -16.32 11.74 -17.84
C PRO A 294 -15.16 12.20 -16.96
N PRO A 295 -14.98 13.52 -16.78
CA PRO A 295 -13.98 14.04 -15.86
C PRO A 295 -14.34 13.62 -14.44
N LEU A 296 -13.48 12.82 -13.81
CA LEU A 296 -13.59 12.43 -12.42
C LEU A 296 -12.40 12.97 -11.64
N ASN A 297 -12.67 13.61 -10.51
CA ASN A 297 -11.62 14.05 -9.59
C ASN A 297 -11.23 12.91 -8.63
N ALA A 298 -10.82 11.77 -9.20
CA ALA A 298 -10.51 10.54 -8.50
C ALA A 298 -9.06 10.08 -8.76
N TYR A 299 -8.32 9.80 -7.68
CA TYR A 299 -6.92 9.41 -7.77
C TYR A 299 -6.57 8.20 -6.91
N ILE A 300 -5.54 7.48 -7.34
CA ILE A 300 -4.74 6.61 -6.47
C ILE A 300 -3.43 7.34 -6.16
N ALA A 301 -3.14 7.60 -4.89
CA ALA A 301 -1.84 8.08 -4.45
C ALA A 301 -0.95 6.88 -4.11
N VAL A 302 0.07 6.63 -4.93
CA VAL A 302 1.06 5.58 -4.67
C VAL A 302 2.22 6.20 -3.90
N PHE A 303 2.52 5.67 -2.72
CA PHE A 303 3.58 6.16 -1.85
C PHE A 303 4.47 5.04 -1.35
N ASP A 304 5.64 5.38 -0.84
CA ASP A 304 6.54 4.44 -0.19
C ASP A 304 7.09 5.01 1.12
N LEU A 305 7.68 4.15 1.93
CA LEU A 305 8.48 4.55 3.08
C LEU A 305 9.95 4.47 2.70
N ASN A 306 10.69 5.57 2.80
CA ASN A 306 12.09 5.57 2.41
C ASN A 306 12.92 4.75 3.40
N ALA A 307 13.03 3.46 3.08
CA ALA A 307 13.72 2.46 3.84
C ALA A 307 15.22 2.71 4.01
N ALA A 308 15.82 3.43 3.06
CA ALA A 308 17.24 3.72 3.02
C ALA A 308 17.60 5.00 3.77
N ASP A 309 16.61 5.82 4.12
CA ASP A 309 16.84 7.04 4.89
C ASP A 309 17.42 6.73 6.27
N ALA A 310 18.37 7.54 6.73
CA ALA A 310 19.07 7.34 7.99
C ALA A 310 18.20 7.65 9.22
N GLN A 311 17.06 8.32 9.05
CA GLN A 311 16.14 8.63 10.14
C GLN A 311 15.57 7.37 10.78
N ALA A 312 15.28 7.50 12.08
CA ALA A 312 14.70 6.43 12.86
C ALA A 312 13.25 6.15 12.42
N ILE A 313 12.50 7.20 12.06
CA ILE A 313 11.19 7.09 11.41
C ILE A 313 11.41 7.29 9.91
N SER A 314 11.09 6.28 9.09
CA SER A 314 11.31 6.37 7.64
C SER A 314 10.44 7.49 7.03
N PRO A 315 10.97 8.43 6.25
CA PRO A 315 10.15 9.44 5.59
C PRO A 315 9.10 8.82 4.65
N VAL A 316 7.92 9.43 4.56
CA VAL A 316 6.89 9.05 3.59
C VAL A 316 7.15 9.78 2.28
N GLU A 317 7.24 9.04 1.18
CA GLU A 317 7.47 9.59 -0.16
C GLU A 317 6.28 9.28 -1.07
N VAL A 318 5.57 10.33 -1.50
CA VAL A 318 4.56 10.18 -2.56
C VAL A 318 5.27 10.03 -3.89
N LYS A 319 5.13 8.86 -4.55
CA LYS A 319 5.80 8.57 -5.81
C LYS A 319 5.08 9.22 -6.98
N HIS A 320 3.76 9.11 -7.01
CA HIS A 320 2.90 9.73 -8.02
C HIS A 320 1.43 9.57 -7.62
N PHE A 321 0.59 10.39 -8.25
CA PHE A 321 -0.85 10.15 -8.30
C PHE A 321 -1.21 9.49 -9.62
N ILE A 322 -2.20 8.61 -9.63
CA ILE A 322 -2.77 8.02 -10.84
C ILE A 322 -4.21 8.50 -10.91
N ARG A 323 -4.59 9.28 -11.93
CA ARG A 323 -5.99 9.58 -12.19
C ARG A 323 -6.68 8.32 -12.69
N ILE A 324 -7.78 7.97 -12.06
CA ILE A 324 -8.48 6.70 -12.29
C ILE A 324 -9.94 6.92 -12.64
N SER A 325 -10.38 6.17 -13.65
CA SER A 325 -11.78 5.97 -13.99
C SER A 325 -12.26 4.59 -13.50
N PRO A 326 -13.42 4.50 -12.82
CA PRO A 326 -14.05 3.24 -12.47
C PRO A 326 -14.30 2.34 -13.69
N GLU A 327 -14.66 2.92 -14.83
CA GLU A 327 -14.95 2.19 -16.07
C GLU A 327 -13.70 1.47 -16.58
N ARG A 328 -12.56 2.17 -16.62
CA ARG A 328 -11.26 1.56 -16.98
C ARG A 328 -10.80 0.50 -16.01
N MET A 329 -10.88 0.78 -14.71
CA MET A 329 -10.53 -0.24 -13.71
C MET A 329 -11.36 -1.52 -13.88
N THR A 330 -12.66 -1.36 -14.13
CA THR A 330 -13.57 -2.47 -14.38
C THR A 330 -13.18 -3.24 -15.64
N HIS A 331 -12.84 -2.54 -16.72
CA HIS A 331 -12.37 -3.16 -17.96
C HIS A 331 -11.12 -4.01 -17.74
N HIS A 332 -10.08 -3.45 -17.11
CA HIS A 332 -8.86 -4.16 -16.79
C HIS A 332 -9.12 -5.41 -15.92
N ALA A 333 -9.83 -5.25 -14.80
CA ALA A 333 -10.04 -6.33 -13.84
C ALA A 333 -11.00 -7.43 -14.33
N PHE A 334 -12.02 -7.09 -15.11
CA PHE A 334 -13.10 -8.03 -15.48
C PHE A 334 -13.20 -8.34 -16.97
N THR A 335 -12.42 -7.69 -17.83
CA THR A 335 -12.33 -8.01 -19.26
C THR A 335 -10.93 -8.50 -19.63
N GLU A 336 -9.89 -7.70 -19.38
CA GLU A 336 -8.53 -8.05 -19.79
C GLU A 336 -7.95 -9.22 -18.99
N VAL A 337 -8.02 -9.17 -17.66
CA VAL A 337 -7.50 -10.24 -16.79
C VAL A 337 -8.14 -11.60 -17.11
N PRO A 338 -9.47 -11.74 -17.18
CA PRO A 338 -10.09 -13.00 -17.59
C PRO A 338 -9.67 -13.46 -19.00
N ALA A 339 -9.52 -12.55 -19.96
CA ALA A 339 -9.07 -12.91 -21.30
C ALA A 339 -7.65 -13.50 -21.28
N HIS A 340 -6.73 -12.91 -20.53
CA HIS A 340 -5.39 -13.46 -20.32
C HIS A 340 -5.41 -14.83 -19.64
N ILE A 341 -6.22 -14.99 -18.59
CA ILE A 341 -6.38 -16.28 -17.89
C ILE A 341 -6.90 -17.36 -18.85
N LEU A 342 -7.92 -17.06 -19.66
CA LEU A 342 -8.49 -18.00 -20.62
C LEU A 342 -7.45 -18.42 -21.67
N HIS A 343 -6.66 -17.48 -22.18
CA HIS A 343 -5.57 -17.79 -23.10
C HIS A 343 -4.55 -18.74 -22.46
N SER A 344 -4.13 -18.48 -21.22
CA SER A 344 -3.19 -19.35 -20.50
C SER A 344 -3.76 -20.77 -20.27
N ILE A 345 -5.04 -20.89 -19.89
CA ILE A 345 -5.69 -22.20 -19.66
C ILE A 345 -5.74 -23.06 -20.94
N GLN A 346 -5.76 -22.45 -22.12
CA GLN A 346 -5.79 -23.13 -23.41
C GLN A 346 -4.42 -23.69 -23.85
N THR A 347 -3.33 -23.34 -23.16
CA THR A 347 -1.96 -23.84 -23.44
C THR A 347 -1.61 -25.08 -22.60
N GLU A 348 -0.44 -25.71 -22.86
CA GLU A 348 -0.07 -27.07 -22.36
C GLU A 348 -0.06 -27.24 -20.82
N GLU A 349 -0.06 -26.16 -20.04
CA GLU A 349 -0.23 -26.16 -18.57
C GLU A 349 -1.70 -26.04 -18.13
N SER A 350 -2.62 -26.65 -18.88
CA SER A 350 -4.06 -26.51 -18.64
C SER A 350 -4.49 -27.00 -17.24
N VAL A 351 -5.56 -26.40 -16.71
CA VAL A 351 -6.25 -26.87 -15.49
C VAL A 351 -6.61 -28.35 -15.58
N LEU A 352 -6.94 -28.84 -16.79
CA LEU A 352 -7.23 -30.25 -17.04
C LEU A 352 -6.01 -31.16 -16.82
N ALA A 353 -4.80 -30.71 -17.17
CA ALA A 353 -3.57 -31.46 -16.90
C ALA A 353 -3.31 -31.58 -15.38
N THR A 354 -3.52 -30.48 -14.65
CA THR A 354 -3.42 -30.47 -13.17
C THR A 354 -4.47 -31.38 -12.53
N ILE A 355 -5.72 -31.34 -13.00
CA ILE A 355 -6.79 -32.22 -12.53
C ILE A 355 -6.44 -33.69 -12.78
N LYS A 356 -6.00 -34.04 -13.99
CA LYS A 356 -5.57 -35.41 -14.33
C LYS A 356 -4.42 -35.89 -13.45
N SER A 357 -3.41 -35.04 -13.24
CA SER A 357 -2.29 -35.34 -12.34
C SER A 357 -2.75 -35.62 -10.91
N ARG A 358 -3.65 -34.78 -10.36
CA ARG A 358 -4.21 -35.00 -9.01
C ARG A 358 -5.09 -36.23 -8.92
N LEU A 359 -5.92 -36.49 -9.93
CA LEU A 359 -6.73 -37.71 -10.01
C LEU A 359 -5.85 -38.96 -10.07
N GLY A 360 -4.71 -38.91 -10.76
CA GLY A 360 -3.72 -39.99 -10.83
C GLY A 360 -3.15 -40.40 -9.48
N MET A 361 -3.17 -39.53 -8.45
CA MET A 361 -2.76 -39.90 -7.09
C MET A 361 -3.74 -40.90 -6.44
N TRP A 362 -5.01 -40.89 -6.85
CA TRP A 362 -6.09 -41.68 -6.26
C TRP A 362 -6.61 -42.79 -7.17
N TRP A 363 -6.52 -42.58 -8.49
CA TRP A 363 -7.03 -43.49 -9.50
C TRP A 363 -5.96 -43.79 -10.56
N PRO A 364 -5.30 -44.97 -10.51
CA PRO A 364 -4.21 -45.34 -11.41
C PRO A 364 -4.51 -45.25 -12.92
N ALA A 365 -5.79 -45.30 -13.33
CA ALA A 365 -6.18 -45.11 -14.73
C ALA A 365 -5.85 -43.70 -15.27
N PHE A 366 -5.70 -42.71 -14.37
CA PHE A 366 -5.31 -41.34 -14.68
C PHE A 366 -3.82 -41.07 -14.54
N GLN A 367 -3.05 -42.03 -13.99
CA GLN A 367 -1.60 -41.98 -14.11
C GLN A 367 -1.29 -42.19 -15.59
N THR A 368 -0.74 -41.17 -16.24
CA THR A 368 -0.26 -41.28 -17.61
C THR A 368 0.58 -42.54 -17.70
N ARG A 369 0.08 -43.58 -18.39
CA ARG A 369 0.93 -44.69 -18.88
C ARG A 369 2.08 -43.98 -19.55
N GLY A 370 3.26 -44.07 -18.94
CA GLY A 370 4.33 -43.11 -19.16
C GLY A 370 4.43 -42.77 -20.64
N ALA A 371 4.54 -41.47 -20.93
CA ALA A 371 5.31 -41.08 -22.08
C ALA A 371 6.54 -41.98 -22.04
N ARG A 372 6.61 -42.95 -22.97
CA ARG A 372 7.85 -43.68 -23.22
C ARG A 372 8.86 -42.56 -23.30
N SER A 373 9.78 -42.55 -22.34
CA SER A 373 11.04 -41.87 -22.49
C SER A 373 11.46 -42.18 -23.92
N ARG A 374 11.34 -41.20 -24.81
CA ARG A 374 12.04 -41.25 -26.07
C ARG A 374 13.47 -41.36 -25.59
N ARG A 375 14.00 -42.59 -25.62
CA ARG A 375 15.44 -42.82 -25.65
C ARG A 375 15.96 -41.77 -26.60
N ARG A 376 16.64 -40.76 -26.05
CA ARG A 376 17.52 -39.92 -26.82
C ARG A 376 18.40 -40.91 -27.56
N THR A 377 18.24 -40.99 -28.87
CA THR A 377 19.26 -41.54 -29.73
C THR A 377 20.55 -40.82 -29.33
N PRO A 378 21.64 -41.53 -28.99
CA PRO A 378 22.90 -40.86 -28.73
C PRO A 378 23.24 -39.99 -29.94
N PRO A 379 23.79 -38.77 -29.74
CA PRO A 379 24.24 -37.95 -30.84
C PRO A 379 25.23 -38.74 -31.69
N ALA A 380 25.11 -38.60 -33.02
CA ALA A 380 26.05 -39.20 -33.96
C ALA A 380 27.49 -38.78 -33.60
N PRO A 381 28.48 -39.67 -33.76
CA PRO A 381 29.87 -39.32 -33.52
C PRO A 381 30.27 -38.12 -34.40
N PRO A 382 31.13 -37.21 -33.89
CA PRO A 382 31.58 -36.05 -34.64
C PRO A 382 32.25 -36.48 -35.94
N ALA A 383 31.99 -35.74 -37.01
CA ALA A 383 32.63 -35.92 -38.30
C ALA A 383 34.16 -35.81 -38.15
N PRO A 384 34.95 -36.59 -38.92
CA PRO A 384 36.40 -36.50 -38.88
C PRO A 384 36.88 -35.09 -39.23
N PRO A 385 37.96 -34.60 -38.60
CA PRO A 385 38.48 -33.27 -38.85
C PRO A 385 38.87 -33.11 -40.33
N ALA A 386 38.53 -31.94 -40.89
CA ALA A 386 38.91 -31.57 -42.23
C ALA A 386 40.45 -31.59 -42.38
N PRO A 387 40.98 -32.01 -43.55
CA PRO A 387 42.41 -32.00 -43.80
C PRO A 387 42.96 -30.56 -43.69
N PRO A 388 44.20 -30.40 -43.19
CA PRO A 388 44.79 -29.08 -42.99
C PRO A 388 44.92 -28.33 -44.31
N ALA A 389 44.59 -27.03 -44.27
CA ALA A 389 44.71 -26.14 -45.40
C ALA A 389 46.17 -26.01 -45.86
N PRO A 390 46.43 -25.92 -47.18
CA PRO A 390 47.78 -25.73 -47.70
C PRO A 390 48.36 -24.37 -47.23
N PRO A 391 49.68 -24.30 -46.99
CA PRO A 391 50.33 -23.09 -46.50
C PRO A 391 50.21 -21.95 -47.51
N ALA A 392 49.91 -20.75 -47.00
CA ALA A 392 49.83 -19.53 -47.79
C ALA A 392 51.21 -19.16 -48.38
N PRO A 393 51.26 -18.63 -49.61
CA PRO A 393 52.51 -18.19 -50.22
C PRO A 393 53.08 -16.96 -49.50
N PRO A 394 54.42 -16.79 -49.50
CA PRO A 394 55.08 -15.68 -48.81
C PRO A 394 54.70 -14.34 -49.46
N ALA A 395 54.35 -13.36 -48.62
CA ALA A 395 54.05 -12.01 -49.03
C ALA A 395 55.33 -11.29 -49.51
N ALA A 396 55.23 -10.60 -50.65
CA ALA A 396 56.25 -9.71 -51.19
C ALA A 396 56.19 -8.32 -50.54
#